data_AF-A0A7C3EGI4-F1
#
_entry.id   AF-A0A7C3EGI4-F1
#
_cell.length_a   1.000
_cell.length_b   1.000
_cell.length_c   1.000
_cell.angle_alpha   90.00
_cell.angle_beta   90.00
_cell.angle_gamma   90.00
#
_symmetry.space_group_name_H-M   'P 1'
#
loop_
_entity.id
_entity.type
_entity.pdbx_description
1 polymer ?
#
loop_
_entity_poly.entity_id
_entity_poly.type
_entity_poly.pdbx_seq_one_letter_code
_entity_poly.pdbx_strand_id
1 'polypeptide(L)'
;ENKIILPYGKLDMERFSVGKRALEILGVPHEVFIENVIVDNPDSRALLSNLGFLNNIPSEINFDFDFKSENEVLKAVNKLSKFKISDKVGEFIGARMGRPEKAKLRKLIGSPNTLFVVGDEGGRLRSVNEAVNNFGYVTGDFPFNYCEKCNKETIYNVCESCLQKTIKKYYCKLCSKEINSEKCSIHGIGERFKSGKIDIKYYFESAREKLKLLKNDIPELIKGVRGTSSENHDLENLAKGILRAKYNLCVNKDGTIRYDMTEIPISHFKPKEVEVSIEKLKELGYTHDCYSNELTSEDQILELKPHDIFLPCNSLSGDEKADEVFINICNFMDDLLENFYHLPRFFNIKKTNLFHFHLQ
;
A
#
# COMPACT_ATOMS: atom_id res chain seq x y z
N GLU A 1 -12.99 -24.49 48.79
CA GLU A 1 -12.52 -23.98 47.49
C GLU A 1 -11.58 -25.02 46.92
N ASN A 2 -11.84 -25.59 45.74
CA ASN A 2 -11.00 -26.65 45.18
C ASN A 2 -9.72 -26.08 44.55
N LYS A 3 -8.93 -25.31 45.30
CA LYS A 3 -7.65 -24.77 44.84
C LYS A 3 -6.53 -25.71 45.24
N ILE A 4 -5.55 -25.90 44.36
CA ILE A 4 -4.31 -26.61 44.71
C ILE A 4 -3.29 -25.54 45.09
N ILE A 5 -2.78 -25.60 46.31
CA ILE A 5 -1.73 -24.71 46.81
C ILE A 5 -0.48 -25.56 46.97
N LEU A 6 0.53 -25.31 46.13
CA LEU A 6 1.80 -26.01 46.14
C LEU A 6 2.87 -25.11 46.76
N PRO A 7 3.67 -25.58 47.73
CA PRO A 7 4.75 -24.80 48.30
C PRO A 7 5.82 -24.54 47.24
N TYR A 8 6.25 -23.29 47.14
CA TYR A 8 7.24 -22.80 46.17
C TYR A 8 8.02 -21.59 46.71
N GLY A 9 8.39 -21.63 48.00
CA GLY A 9 9.27 -20.63 48.61
C GLY A 9 10.72 -20.74 48.12
N LYS A 10 11.58 -19.77 48.46
CA LYS A 10 12.99 -19.70 47.99
C LYS A 10 13.80 -20.99 48.19
N LEU A 11 13.56 -21.72 49.29
CA LEU A 11 14.25 -22.98 49.59
C LEU A 11 13.67 -24.17 48.81
N ASP A 12 12.39 -24.09 48.42
CA ASP A 12 11.65 -25.14 47.75
C ASP A 12 11.69 -25.02 46.21
N MET A 13 12.10 -23.86 45.69
CA MET A 13 12.20 -23.62 44.24
C MET A 13 13.13 -24.62 43.54
N GLU A 14 14.32 -24.90 44.10
CA GLU A 14 15.24 -25.88 43.52
C GLU A 14 14.62 -27.29 43.56
N ARG A 15 14.02 -27.64 44.69
CA ARG A 15 13.39 -28.95 44.93
C ARG A 15 12.23 -29.22 43.98
N PHE A 16 11.36 -28.23 43.74
CA PHE A 16 10.17 -28.38 42.90
C PHE A 16 10.31 -27.83 41.47
N SER A 17 11.52 -27.45 41.06
CA SER A 17 11.82 -26.91 39.73
C SER A 17 11.26 -27.77 38.59
N VAL A 18 11.44 -29.09 38.67
CA VAL A 18 10.92 -30.06 37.69
C VAL A 18 9.39 -30.08 37.67
N GLY A 19 8.76 -30.07 38.84
CA GLY A 19 7.30 -30.07 38.97
C GLY A 19 6.69 -28.76 38.44
N LYS A 20 7.30 -27.62 38.76
CA LYS A 20 6.91 -26.32 38.22
C LYS A 20 7.02 -26.29 36.70
N ARG A 21 8.13 -26.79 36.14
CA ARG A 21 8.33 -26.86 34.69
C ARG A 21 7.31 -27.80 34.03
N ALA A 22 6.95 -28.91 34.68
CA ALA A 22 5.91 -29.80 34.17
C ALA A 22 4.55 -29.09 34.07
N LEU A 23 4.15 -28.29 35.06
CA LEU A 23 2.92 -27.49 35.00
C LEU A 23 2.91 -26.51 33.82
N GLU A 24 4.06 -25.87 33.55
CA GLU A 24 4.22 -24.96 32.40
C GLU A 24 4.10 -25.68 31.06
N ILE A 25 4.78 -26.83 30.90
CA ILE A 25 4.76 -27.62 29.66
C ILE A 25 3.36 -28.17 29.40
N LEU A 26 2.65 -28.58 30.45
CA LEU A 26 1.27 -29.03 30.36
C LEU A 26 0.28 -27.89 30.03
N GLY A 27 0.72 -26.63 30.09
CA GLY A 27 -0.12 -25.46 29.83
C GLY A 27 -1.22 -25.28 30.88
N VAL A 28 -0.97 -25.67 32.14
CA VAL A 28 -1.93 -25.47 33.24
C VAL A 28 -1.85 -24.01 33.70
N PRO A 29 -2.92 -23.21 33.59
CA PRO A 29 -2.94 -21.86 34.16
C PRO A 29 -2.74 -21.90 35.67
N HIS A 30 -1.77 -21.14 36.18
CA HIS A 30 -1.47 -21.07 37.62
C HIS A 30 -0.84 -19.72 37.98
N GLU A 31 -1.07 -19.28 39.21
CA GLU A 31 -0.51 -18.05 39.77
C GLU A 31 0.68 -18.37 40.67
N VAL A 32 1.69 -17.49 40.68
CA VAL A 32 2.89 -17.64 41.52
C VAL A 32 2.92 -16.51 42.55
N PHE A 33 2.88 -16.89 43.82
CA PHE A 33 3.04 -16.02 44.98
C PHE A 33 4.41 -16.27 45.64
N ILE A 34 4.77 -15.45 46.63
CA ILE A 34 6.09 -15.45 47.29
C ILE A 34 6.50 -16.84 47.80
N GLU A 35 5.54 -17.59 48.31
CA GLU A 35 5.79 -18.91 48.93
C GLU A 35 5.05 -20.05 48.25
N ASN A 36 4.18 -19.78 47.26
CA ASN A 36 3.25 -20.79 46.75
C ASN A 36 2.98 -20.63 45.26
N VAL A 37 2.68 -21.76 44.61
CA VAL A 37 2.03 -21.83 43.30
C VAL A 37 0.59 -22.24 43.52
N ILE A 38 -0.35 -21.46 42.99
CA ILE A 38 -1.78 -21.68 43.17
C ILE A 38 -2.40 -22.05 41.82
N VAL A 39 -3.04 -23.22 41.78
CA VAL A 39 -3.88 -23.63 40.65
C VAL A 39 -5.33 -23.48 41.09
N ASP A 40 -6.05 -22.52 40.49
CA ASP A 40 -7.46 -22.26 40.82
C ASP A 40 -8.41 -23.20 40.07
N ASN A 41 -9.68 -23.18 40.45
CA ASN A 41 -10.78 -23.83 39.75
C ASN A 41 -11.11 -22.98 38.49
N PRO A 42 -11.25 -23.58 37.28
CA PRO A 42 -11.47 -24.99 36.96
C PRO A 42 -10.22 -25.85 36.71
N ASP A 43 -9.04 -25.26 36.58
CA ASP A 43 -7.83 -25.96 36.14
C ASP A 43 -7.35 -27.01 37.13
N SER A 44 -7.49 -26.75 38.43
CA SER A 44 -7.19 -27.70 39.51
C SER A 44 -8.00 -29.00 39.38
N ARG A 45 -9.30 -28.89 39.08
CA ARG A 45 -10.20 -30.02 38.88
C ARG A 45 -9.85 -30.77 37.61
N ALA A 46 -9.53 -30.06 36.53
CA ALA A 46 -9.11 -30.67 35.27
C ALA A 46 -7.83 -31.50 35.46
N LEU A 47 -6.83 -30.95 36.16
CA LEU A 47 -5.57 -31.64 36.47
C LEU A 47 -5.82 -32.92 37.28
N LEU A 48 -6.57 -32.81 38.38
CA LEU A 48 -6.86 -33.95 39.26
C LEU A 48 -7.73 -35.02 38.58
N SER A 49 -8.71 -34.62 37.76
CA SER A 49 -9.57 -35.56 37.03
C SER A 49 -8.79 -36.38 35.99
N ASN A 50 -7.78 -35.79 35.36
CA ASN A 50 -6.88 -36.50 34.45
C ASN A 50 -5.98 -37.50 35.20
N LEU A 51 -5.66 -37.22 36.46
CA LEU A 51 -4.85 -38.09 37.32
C LEU A 51 -5.67 -39.15 38.06
N GLY A 52 -6.97 -39.25 37.82
CA GLY A 52 -7.86 -40.24 38.43
C GLY A 52 -8.55 -39.79 39.72
N PHE A 53 -8.31 -38.56 40.17
CA PHE A 53 -8.92 -38.00 41.38
C PHE A 53 -10.17 -37.20 41.01
N LEU A 54 -11.31 -37.88 41.00
CA LEU A 54 -12.62 -37.27 40.78
C LEU A 54 -13.10 -36.54 42.04
N ASN A 55 -13.27 -35.22 41.93
CA ASN A 55 -13.94 -34.33 42.89
C ASN A 55 -13.38 -34.22 44.31
N ASN A 56 -12.40 -35.03 44.70
CA ASN A 56 -11.70 -34.93 45.97
C ASN A 56 -10.24 -34.51 45.74
N ILE A 57 -9.79 -33.47 46.44
CA ILE A 57 -8.36 -33.16 46.57
C ILE A 57 -7.84 -34.06 47.68
N PRO A 58 -7.04 -35.09 47.39
CA PRO A 58 -6.45 -35.92 48.43
C PRO A 58 -5.46 -35.08 49.25
N SER A 59 -5.40 -35.28 50.56
CA SER A 59 -4.32 -34.75 51.40
C SER A 59 -2.96 -35.35 51.02
N GLU A 60 -2.95 -36.59 50.54
CA GLU A 60 -1.79 -37.27 49.96
C GLU A 60 -2.16 -37.93 48.64
N ILE A 61 -1.39 -37.67 47.59
CA ILE A 61 -1.57 -38.26 46.26
C ILE A 61 -0.69 -39.50 46.18
N ASN A 62 -1.31 -40.67 46.33
CA ASN A 62 -0.64 -41.96 46.07
C ASN A 62 -1.17 -42.55 44.77
N PHE A 63 -0.25 -42.82 43.84
CA PHE A 63 -0.55 -43.52 42.59
C PHE A 63 -0.22 -45.00 42.77
N ASP A 64 -1.25 -45.87 42.70
CA ASP A 64 -1.06 -47.32 42.57
C ASP A 64 -0.83 -47.68 41.08
N PHE A 65 0.15 -47.02 40.47
CA PHE A 65 0.48 -47.19 39.05
C PHE A 65 1.99 -47.10 38.84
N ASP A 66 2.56 -48.13 38.23
CA ASP A 66 3.95 -48.10 37.80
C ASP A 66 4.10 -47.29 36.51
N PHE A 67 4.45 -46.02 36.64
CA PHE A 67 4.72 -45.11 35.53
C PHE A 67 5.88 -45.57 34.62
N LYS A 68 6.74 -46.50 35.05
CA LYS A 68 7.83 -47.05 34.22
C LYS A 68 7.37 -48.14 33.26
N SER A 69 6.18 -48.70 33.48
CA SER A 69 5.64 -49.79 32.67
C SER A 69 5.08 -49.33 31.31
N GLU A 70 4.87 -48.02 31.12
CA GLU A 70 4.26 -47.46 29.91
C GLU A 70 5.16 -46.39 29.28
N ASN A 71 5.42 -46.52 27.97
CA ASN A 71 6.32 -45.61 27.25
C ASN A 71 5.64 -44.31 26.79
N GLU A 72 4.30 -44.30 26.71
CA GLU A 72 3.53 -43.13 26.26
C GLU A 72 2.73 -42.51 27.43
N VAL A 73 3.03 -41.24 27.73
CA VAL A 73 2.38 -40.49 28.81
C VAL A 73 0.85 -40.49 28.66
N LEU A 74 0.32 -40.28 27.45
CA LEU A 74 -1.13 -40.24 27.22
C LEU A 74 -1.81 -41.60 27.51
N LYS A 75 -1.14 -42.72 27.24
CA LYS A 75 -1.65 -44.06 27.60
C LYS A 75 -1.68 -44.25 29.12
N ALA A 76 -0.64 -43.79 29.82
CA ALA A 76 -0.59 -43.84 31.29
C ALA A 76 -1.72 -43.01 31.91
N VAL A 77 -1.92 -41.77 31.44
CA VAL A 77 -3.00 -40.90 31.92
C VAL A 77 -4.38 -41.50 31.62
N ASN A 78 -4.58 -42.13 30.45
CA ASN A 78 -5.83 -42.83 30.13
C ASN A 78 -6.13 -44.05 31.01
N LYS A 79 -5.11 -44.71 31.58
CA LYS A 79 -5.32 -45.80 32.54
C LYS A 79 -5.71 -45.28 33.94
N LEU A 80 -5.22 -44.10 34.30
CA LEU A 80 -5.50 -43.44 35.58
C LEU A 80 -6.85 -42.71 35.57
N SER A 81 -7.17 -42.06 34.46
CA SER A 81 -8.41 -41.30 34.34
C SER A 81 -9.61 -42.21 34.12
N LYS A 82 -10.73 -41.83 34.72
CA LYS A 82 -12.04 -42.41 34.39
C LYS A 82 -12.48 -42.06 32.96
N PHE A 83 -11.97 -40.96 32.42
CA PHE A 83 -12.36 -40.46 31.10
C PHE A 83 -11.29 -40.82 30.07
N LYS A 84 -11.74 -41.11 28.85
CA LYS A 84 -10.83 -41.29 27.72
C LYS A 84 -10.33 -39.92 27.26
N ILE A 85 -9.06 -39.64 27.49
CA ILE A 85 -8.38 -38.40 27.12
C ILE A 85 -7.73 -38.61 25.75
N SER A 86 -8.05 -37.71 24.81
CA SER A 86 -7.42 -37.68 23.49
C SER A 86 -6.34 -36.60 23.45
N ASP A 87 -5.40 -36.73 22.52
CA ASP A 87 -4.42 -35.67 22.28
C ASP A 87 -5.15 -34.39 21.86
N LYS A 88 -4.88 -33.30 22.58
CA LYS A 88 -5.51 -31.99 22.37
C LYS A 88 -4.79 -31.19 21.29
N VAL A 89 -3.48 -31.41 21.12
CA VAL A 89 -2.62 -30.50 20.35
C VAL A 89 -2.30 -31.06 18.97
N GLY A 90 -2.07 -32.38 18.86
CA GLY A 90 -1.87 -33.03 17.56
C GLY A 90 -0.64 -32.50 16.83
N GLU A 91 -0.86 -31.76 15.73
CA GLU A 91 0.20 -31.26 14.87
C GLU A 91 0.45 -29.76 15.06
N PHE A 92 1.72 -29.38 15.12
CA PHE A 92 2.14 -27.98 15.20
C PHE A 92 2.55 -27.48 13.81
N ILE A 93 1.95 -26.38 13.37
CA ILE A 93 2.36 -25.70 12.14
C ILE A 93 3.36 -24.60 12.52
N GLY A 94 4.60 -24.75 12.05
CA GLY A 94 5.62 -23.72 12.19
C GLY A 94 5.36 -22.55 11.25
N ALA A 95 5.66 -21.33 11.70
CA ALA A 95 5.63 -20.13 10.87
C ALA A 95 6.96 -19.37 10.98
N ARG A 96 7.42 -18.82 9.85
CA ARG A 96 8.54 -17.87 9.82
C ARG A 96 8.02 -16.55 9.28
N MET A 97 8.41 -15.45 9.91
CA MET A 97 8.04 -14.12 9.42
C MET A 97 8.56 -13.94 7.99
N GLY A 98 7.63 -13.71 7.07
CA GLY A 98 7.93 -13.42 5.67
C GLY A 98 8.32 -11.96 5.46
N ARG A 99 8.23 -11.52 4.20
CA ARG A 99 8.39 -10.11 3.85
C ARG A 99 7.27 -9.29 4.52
N PRO A 100 7.59 -8.19 5.23
CA PRO A 100 6.57 -7.30 5.77
C PRO A 100 5.63 -6.78 4.68
N GLU A 101 4.41 -6.47 5.08
CA GLU A 101 3.41 -5.86 4.21
C GLU A 101 3.93 -4.52 3.65
N LYS A 102 3.45 -4.16 2.46
CA LYS A 102 3.78 -2.91 1.77
C LYS A 102 2.49 -2.26 1.30
N ALA A 103 2.32 -0.98 1.61
CA ALA A 103 1.23 -0.13 1.13
C ALA A 103 1.77 1.29 0.91
N LYS A 104 2.13 1.64 -0.33
CA LYS A 104 2.75 2.95 -0.62
C LYS A 104 2.66 3.40 -2.06
N LEU A 105 2.84 4.69 -2.28
CA LEU A 105 2.92 5.28 -3.61
C LEU A 105 4.11 4.66 -4.39
N ARG A 106 3.84 4.20 -5.60
CA ARG A 106 4.88 3.64 -6.47
C ARG A 106 5.75 4.78 -7.01
N LYS A 107 7.02 4.77 -6.63
CA LYS A 107 8.01 5.76 -7.06
C LYS A 107 9.05 5.11 -7.98
N LEU A 108 9.28 5.70 -9.15
CA LEU A 108 10.42 5.34 -9.99
C LEU A 108 11.72 5.88 -9.36
N ILE A 109 12.86 5.41 -9.86
CA ILE A 109 14.17 5.95 -9.48
C ILE A 109 14.21 7.44 -9.80
N GLY A 110 14.41 8.28 -8.79
CA GLY A 110 14.38 9.74 -8.89
C GLY A 110 13.01 10.36 -8.64
N SER A 111 11.97 9.57 -8.40
CA SER A 111 10.60 10.01 -8.06
C SER A 111 10.08 11.15 -8.96
N PRO A 112 10.07 10.95 -10.30
CA PRO A 112 9.64 11.99 -11.22
C PRO A 112 8.17 12.34 -11.01
N ASN A 113 7.84 13.62 -11.11
CA ASN A 113 6.46 14.11 -11.19
C ASN A 113 5.98 14.21 -12.65
N THR A 114 6.93 14.31 -13.59
CA THR A 114 6.66 14.44 -15.03
C THR A 114 7.59 13.59 -15.87
N LEU A 115 7.09 13.10 -17.00
CA LEU A 115 7.89 12.48 -18.06
C LEU A 115 8.44 13.54 -19.02
N PHE A 116 9.03 14.60 -18.46
CA PHE A 116 9.71 15.65 -19.21
C PHE A 116 11.22 15.56 -18.98
N VAL A 117 12.00 15.69 -20.05
CA VAL A 117 13.46 15.55 -20.01
C VAL A 117 14.09 16.81 -19.42
N VAL A 118 14.86 16.65 -18.35
CA VAL A 118 15.65 17.71 -17.71
C VAL A 118 17.15 17.56 -17.90
N GLY A 119 17.59 16.47 -18.52
CA GLY A 119 19.00 16.20 -18.78
C GLY A 119 19.86 16.19 -17.51
N ASP A 120 21.11 16.63 -17.66
CA ASP A 120 22.02 16.89 -16.55
C ASP A 120 21.81 18.28 -15.94
N GLU A 121 21.14 19.19 -16.65
CA GLU A 121 20.79 20.54 -16.23
C GLU A 121 19.82 20.56 -15.03
N GLY A 122 19.05 19.48 -14.82
CA GLY A 122 18.24 19.29 -13.62
C GLY A 122 19.03 18.86 -12.37
N GLY A 123 20.35 18.76 -12.44
CA GLY A 123 21.21 18.44 -11.31
C GLY A 123 20.97 17.05 -10.69
N ARG A 124 21.39 16.89 -9.43
CA ARG A 124 21.28 15.60 -8.70
C ARG A 124 19.82 15.17 -8.50
N LEU A 125 18.93 16.14 -8.27
CA LEU A 125 17.51 15.89 -7.97
C LEU A 125 16.63 15.81 -9.22
N ARG A 126 17.19 16.03 -10.42
CA ARG A 126 16.44 16.09 -11.69
C ARG A 126 15.34 17.15 -11.64
N SER A 127 15.65 18.29 -11.06
CA SER A 127 14.73 19.40 -10.82
C SER A 127 14.48 20.21 -12.08
N VAL A 128 13.21 20.36 -12.46
CA VAL A 128 12.76 21.28 -13.51
C VAL A 128 13.04 22.72 -13.10
N ASN A 129 12.79 23.07 -11.82
CA ASN A 129 13.02 24.44 -11.33
C ASN A 129 14.50 24.83 -11.43
N GLU A 130 15.41 23.91 -11.15
CA GLU A 130 16.86 24.14 -11.27
C GLU A 130 17.26 24.37 -12.74
N ALA A 131 16.77 23.53 -13.64
CA ALA A 131 17.00 23.67 -15.08
C ALA A 131 16.46 25.01 -15.63
N VAL A 132 15.29 25.44 -15.18
CA VAL A 132 14.66 26.72 -15.59
C VAL A 132 15.42 27.93 -15.06
N ASN A 133 15.80 27.94 -13.78
CA ASN A 133 16.36 29.11 -13.12
C ASN A 133 17.85 29.31 -13.39
N ASN A 134 18.64 28.23 -13.45
CA ASN A 134 20.10 28.32 -13.54
C ASN A 134 20.61 28.25 -14.98
N PHE A 135 19.99 27.43 -15.83
CA PHE A 135 20.45 27.18 -17.20
C PHE A 135 19.55 27.84 -18.25
N GLY A 136 18.22 27.79 -18.06
CA GLY A 136 17.23 28.28 -19.02
C GLY A 136 17.02 27.38 -20.23
N TYR A 137 17.78 26.29 -20.35
CA TYR A 137 17.63 25.29 -21.41
C TYR A 137 17.90 23.88 -20.85
N VAL A 138 17.47 22.86 -21.59
CA VAL A 138 17.80 21.45 -21.31
C VAL A 138 18.24 20.76 -22.59
N THR A 139 19.17 19.81 -22.45
CA THR A 139 19.72 19.04 -23.56
C THR A 139 19.15 17.62 -23.54
N GLY A 140 18.76 17.09 -24.70
CA GLY A 140 18.16 15.77 -24.81
C GLY A 140 17.57 15.48 -26.19
N ASP A 141 16.83 14.37 -26.27
CA ASP A 141 16.08 13.96 -27.45
C ASP A 141 14.61 14.41 -27.32
N PHE A 142 14.18 15.25 -28.25
CA PHE A 142 12.86 15.89 -28.19
C PHE A 142 12.04 15.57 -29.44
N PRO A 143 10.72 15.30 -29.31
CA PRO A 143 9.83 15.12 -30.45
C PRO A 143 9.87 16.32 -31.38
N PHE A 144 9.83 16.05 -32.69
CA PHE A 144 9.86 17.08 -33.70
C PHE A 144 8.46 17.35 -34.26
N ASN A 145 7.81 18.39 -33.72
CA ASN A 145 6.52 18.87 -34.19
C ASN A 145 6.63 20.30 -34.74
N TYR A 146 5.69 20.67 -35.60
CA TYR A 146 5.60 22.02 -36.17
C TYR A 146 4.17 22.54 -36.11
N CYS A 147 4.03 23.79 -35.70
CA CYS A 147 2.77 24.51 -35.72
C CYS A 147 2.67 25.39 -36.97
N GLU A 148 1.75 25.07 -37.89
CA GLU A 148 1.54 25.87 -39.11
C GLU A 148 0.99 27.27 -38.81
N LYS A 149 0.14 27.41 -37.77
CA LYS A 149 -0.45 28.71 -37.42
C LYS A 149 0.57 29.69 -36.83
N CYS A 150 1.51 29.19 -36.02
CA CYS A 150 2.53 30.02 -35.37
C CYS A 150 3.86 30.03 -36.13
N ASN A 151 4.00 29.23 -37.19
CA ASN A 151 5.23 29.02 -37.94
C ASN A 151 6.45 28.74 -37.05
N LYS A 152 6.31 27.80 -36.11
CA LYS A 152 7.37 27.44 -35.16
C LYS A 152 7.44 25.95 -34.89
N GLU A 153 8.65 25.49 -34.57
CA GLU A 153 8.88 24.15 -34.03
C GLU A 153 8.41 24.07 -32.58
N THR A 154 7.87 22.92 -32.18
CA THR A 154 7.46 22.61 -30.80
C THR A 154 7.67 21.13 -30.50
N ILE A 155 7.72 20.79 -29.22
CA ILE A 155 7.87 19.41 -28.73
C ILE A 155 6.52 18.76 -28.39
N TYR A 156 5.42 19.53 -28.37
CA TYR A 156 4.09 19.03 -28.03
C TYR A 156 3.22 18.79 -29.26
N ASN A 157 2.25 17.86 -29.15
CA ASN A 157 1.25 17.58 -30.19
C ASN A 157 0.20 18.69 -30.35
N VAL A 158 0.14 19.62 -29.40
CA VAL A 158 -0.74 20.79 -29.42
C VAL A 158 0.13 21.99 -29.09
N CYS A 159 0.09 23.00 -29.97
CA CYS A 159 0.89 24.20 -29.83
C CYS A 159 0.51 24.93 -28.54
N GLU A 160 1.51 25.22 -27.72
CA GLU A 160 1.37 25.85 -26.42
C GLU A 160 0.93 27.32 -26.48
N SER A 161 1.12 28.01 -27.62
CA SER A 161 0.68 29.40 -27.80
C SER A 161 -0.69 29.56 -28.47
N CYS A 162 -1.04 28.72 -29.46
CA CYS A 162 -2.30 28.88 -30.21
C CYS A 162 -3.30 27.74 -30.03
N LEU A 163 -2.95 26.71 -29.25
CA LEU A 163 -3.79 25.55 -28.91
C LEU A 163 -4.28 24.72 -30.10
N GLN A 164 -3.69 24.89 -31.28
CA GLN A 164 -3.98 24.07 -32.46
C GLN A 164 -3.12 22.81 -32.49
N LYS A 165 -3.64 21.73 -33.09
CA LYS A 165 -2.88 20.50 -33.32
C LYS A 165 -1.67 20.80 -34.21
N THR A 166 -0.54 20.22 -33.85
CA THR A 166 0.72 20.36 -34.59
C THR A 166 0.90 19.18 -35.53
N ILE A 167 1.74 19.35 -36.55
CA ILE A 167 2.09 18.30 -37.49
C ILE A 167 3.41 17.68 -37.06
N LYS A 168 3.45 16.35 -37.00
CA LYS A 168 4.67 15.58 -36.75
C LYS A 168 5.56 15.66 -37.97
N LYS A 169 6.84 16.00 -37.76
CA LYS A 169 7.83 16.09 -38.82
C LYS A 169 8.93 15.06 -38.60
N TYR A 170 9.64 14.75 -39.68
CA TYR A 170 10.77 13.83 -39.65
C TYR A 170 12.07 14.61 -39.78
N TYR A 171 13.12 14.10 -39.15
CA TYR A 171 14.45 14.67 -39.17
C TYR A 171 15.47 13.62 -39.59
N CYS A 172 16.36 13.99 -40.52
CA CYS A 172 17.48 13.15 -40.88
C CYS A 172 18.73 13.61 -40.12
N LYS A 173 19.18 12.81 -39.15
CA LYS A 173 20.37 13.10 -38.34
C LYS A 173 21.66 13.30 -39.16
N LEU A 174 21.80 12.57 -40.28
CA LEU A 174 22.97 12.64 -41.16
C LEU A 174 22.98 13.88 -42.07
N CYS A 175 21.82 14.26 -42.62
CA CYS A 175 21.69 15.49 -43.42
C CYS A 175 21.58 16.75 -42.54
N SER A 176 21.29 16.56 -41.26
CA SER A 176 20.87 17.61 -40.31
C SER A 176 19.71 18.47 -40.83
N LYS A 177 18.76 17.88 -41.56
CA LYS A 177 17.65 18.57 -42.22
C LYS A 177 16.30 17.92 -41.89
N GLU A 178 15.27 18.76 -41.86
CA GLU A 178 13.87 18.35 -41.90
C GLU A 178 13.58 17.59 -43.21
N ILE A 179 12.81 16.53 -43.11
CA ILE A 179 12.32 15.75 -44.25
C ILE A 179 10.81 15.56 -44.13
N ASN A 180 10.12 15.56 -45.28
CA ASN A 180 8.67 15.40 -45.36
C ASN A 180 8.23 13.93 -45.50
N SER A 181 9.18 13.00 -45.62
CA SER A 181 8.96 11.56 -45.74
C SER A 181 9.54 10.80 -44.55
N GLU A 182 9.01 9.60 -44.28
CA GLU A 182 9.50 8.72 -43.20
C GLU A 182 10.98 8.32 -43.36
N LYS A 183 11.51 8.40 -44.57
CA LYS A 183 12.89 8.06 -44.89
C LYS A 183 13.50 9.14 -45.76
N CYS A 184 14.70 9.59 -45.38
CA CYS A 184 15.49 10.49 -46.19
C CYS A 184 15.84 9.82 -47.52
N SER A 185 15.69 10.52 -48.64
CA SER A 185 16.00 10.01 -49.98
C SER A 185 17.48 9.63 -50.16
N ILE A 186 18.38 10.21 -49.36
CA ILE A 186 19.84 9.99 -49.44
C ILE A 186 20.28 8.86 -48.50
N HIS A 187 19.76 8.85 -47.27
CA HIS A 187 20.28 7.97 -46.20
C HIS A 187 19.29 6.89 -45.73
N GLY A 188 18.04 6.91 -46.19
CA GLY A 188 17.01 5.94 -45.80
C GLY A 188 16.52 6.05 -44.35
N ILE A 189 17.00 7.03 -43.58
CA ILE A 189 16.67 7.25 -42.15
C ILE A 189 15.79 8.49 -41.99
N GLY A 190 14.76 8.41 -41.16
CA GLY A 190 13.94 9.53 -40.73
C GLY A 190 13.43 9.33 -39.31
N GLU A 191 13.94 10.14 -38.38
CA GLU A 191 13.57 10.08 -36.96
C GLU A 191 12.48 11.10 -36.67
N ARG A 192 11.58 10.79 -35.72
CA ARG A 192 10.51 11.71 -35.27
C ARG A 192 10.95 12.63 -34.13
N PHE A 193 12.22 12.60 -33.78
CA PHE A 193 12.80 13.41 -32.72
C PHE A 193 14.10 14.06 -33.21
N LYS A 194 14.53 15.10 -32.49
CA LYS A 194 15.80 15.79 -32.68
C LYS A 194 16.56 15.81 -31.37
N SER A 195 17.84 15.44 -31.41
CA SER A 195 18.77 15.71 -30.31
C SER A 195 19.15 17.19 -30.34
N GLY A 196 19.00 17.91 -29.23
CA GLY A 196 19.32 19.33 -29.21
C GLY A 196 19.10 19.98 -27.87
N LYS A 197 19.12 21.32 -27.87
CA LYS A 197 18.78 22.16 -26.72
C LYS A 197 17.39 22.74 -26.93
N ILE A 198 16.55 22.67 -25.90
CA ILE A 198 15.25 23.35 -25.88
C ILE A 198 15.21 24.40 -24.78
N ASP A 199 14.49 25.48 -25.03
CA ASP A 199 14.20 26.50 -24.03
C ASP A 199 13.13 25.97 -23.05
N ILE A 200 13.59 25.41 -21.93
CA ILE A 200 12.68 24.89 -20.89
C ILE A 200 11.90 26.01 -20.20
N LYS A 201 12.47 27.22 -20.12
CA LYS A 201 11.82 28.36 -19.47
C LYS A 201 10.57 28.77 -20.23
N TYR A 202 10.64 28.77 -21.56
CA TYR A 202 9.49 28.99 -22.42
C TYR A 202 8.34 28.01 -22.13
N TYR A 203 8.63 26.70 -22.12
CA TYR A 203 7.59 25.68 -21.87
C TYR A 203 7.08 25.70 -20.43
N PHE A 204 7.93 26.04 -19.47
CA PHE A 204 7.55 26.16 -18.06
C PHE A 204 6.61 27.34 -17.82
N GLU A 205 6.92 28.52 -18.36
CA GLU A 205 6.06 29.70 -18.25
C GLU A 205 4.72 29.48 -18.97
N SER A 206 4.74 28.89 -20.17
CA SER A 206 3.51 28.54 -20.88
C SER A 206 2.64 27.55 -20.08
N ALA A 207 3.25 26.56 -19.43
CA ALA A 207 2.53 25.64 -18.55
C ALA A 207 1.94 26.34 -17.33
N ARG A 208 2.69 27.26 -16.69
CA ARG A 208 2.23 28.06 -15.56
C ARG A 208 1.04 28.94 -15.93
N GLU A 209 1.12 29.66 -17.05
CA GLU A 209 0.04 30.51 -17.56
C GLU A 209 -1.21 29.70 -17.88
N LYS A 210 -1.04 28.54 -18.52
CA LYS A 210 -2.15 27.63 -18.84
C LYS A 210 -2.88 27.14 -17.57
N LEU A 211 -2.13 26.86 -16.51
CA LEU A 211 -2.68 26.45 -15.22
C LEU A 211 -3.19 27.62 -14.36
N LYS A 212 -3.01 28.87 -14.79
CA LYS A 212 -3.35 30.09 -14.04
C LYS A 212 -2.72 30.14 -12.63
N LEU A 213 -1.52 29.56 -12.48
CA LEU A 213 -0.83 29.52 -11.18
C LEU A 213 -0.01 30.80 -10.95
N LEU A 214 -0.09 31.35 -9.73
CA LEU A 214 0.81 32.41 -9.31
C LEU A 214 2.19 31.82 -9.02
N LYS A 215 3.23 32.67 -9.01
CA LYS A 215 4.61 32.20 -8.73
C LYS A 215 4.74 31.50 -7.38
N ASN A 216 3.96 31.92 -6.39
CA ASN A 216 3.95 31.34 -5.04
C ASN A 216 3.25 29.98 -4.99
N ASP A 217 2.41 29.65 -5.97
CA ASP A 217 1.67 28.37 -6.03
C ASP A 217 2.49 27.27 -6.70
N ILE A 218 3.66 27.61 -7.24
CA ILE A 218 4.55 26.66 -7.92
C ILE A 218 5.30 25.87 -6.85
N PRO A 219 5.27 24.52 -6.92
CA PRO A 219 6.08 23.69 -6.04
C PRO A 219 7.57 24.01 -6.16
N GLU A 220 8.26 24.08 -5.03
CA GLU A 220 9.70 24.36 -4.97
C GLU A 220 10.53 23.31 -5.73
N LEU A 221 10.04 22.07 -5.76
CA LEU A 221 10.72 20.94 -6.38
C LEU A 221 9.78 20.16 -7.28
N ILE A 222 9.96 20.32 -8.59
CA ILE A 222 9.31 19.51 -9.62
C ILE A 222 10.37 18.62 -10.26
N LYS A 223 10.19 17.29 -10.20
CA LYS A 223 11.17 16.34 -10.73
C LYS A 223 10.80 15.83 -12.10
N GLY A 224 11.74 15.89 -13.03
CA GLY A 224 11.64 15.31 -14.37
C GLY A 224 12.43 14.00 -14.52
N VAL A 225 12.61 13.58 -15.76
CA VAL A 225 13.43 12.41 -16.15
C VAL A 225 14.72 12.87 -16.81
N ARG A 226 15.79 12.07 -16.72
CA ARG A 226 17.07 12.39 -17.41
C ARG A 226 16.98 12.24 -18.93
N GLY A 227 16.13 11.33 -19.38
CA GLY A 227 15.92 11.00 -20.78
C GLY A 227 14.65 10.17 -20.92
N THR A 228 14.06 10.20 -22.10
CA THR A 228 12.94 9.33 -22.47
C THR A 228 13.48 8.01 -23.02
N SER A 229 12.78 6.91 -22.73
CA SER A 229 13.08 5.58 -23.25
C SER A 229 12.01 5.09 -24.24
N SER A 230 11.11 5.99 -24.67
CA SER A 230 10.07 5.71 -25.66
C SER A 230 10.66 5.78 -27.07
N GLU A 231 10.15 4.98 -28.00
CA GLU A 231 10.64 4.89 -29.38
C GLU A 231 10.74 6.24 -30.10
N ASN A 232 9.73 7.11 -29.90
CA ASN A 232 9.66 8.44 -30.50
C ASN A 232 10.12 9.55 -29.56
N HIS A 233 10.66 9.20 -28.39
CA HIS A 233 11.03 10.15 -27.34
C HIS A 233 9.89 11.12 -26.94
N ASP A 234 8.62 10.68 -27.07
CA ASP A 234 7.43 11.46 -26.70
C ASP A 234 7.49 11.93 -25.25
N LEU A 235 7.04 13.16 -25.01
CA LEU A 235 7.13 13.83 -23.73
C LEU A 235 5.75 14.13 -23.17
N GLU A 236 5.68 14.14 -21.84
CA GLU A 236 4.52 14.66 -21.14
C GLU A 236 4.53 16.19 -21.09
N ASN A 237 3.35 16.81 -21.16
CA ASN A 237 3.24 18.25 -20.98
C ASN A 237 3.59 18.67 -19.54
N LEU A 238 4.50 19.63 -19.39
CA LEU A 238 4.99 20.14 -18.10
C LEU A 238 3.87 20.57 -17.14
N ALA A 239 2.74 21.07 -17.65
CA ALA A 239 1.60 21.45 -16.82
C ALA A 239 1.12 20.28 -15.93
N LYS A 240 1.08 19.06 -16.48
CA LYS A 240 0.72 17.87 -15.71
C LYS A 240 1.74 17.61 -14.59
N GLY A 241 3.01 17.82 -14.88
CA GLY A 241 4.11 17.72 -13.92
C GLY A 241 3.99 18.67 -12.73
N ILE A 242 3.72 19.94 -13.02
CA ILE A 242 3.53 20.99 -12.01
C ILE A 242 2.36 20.62 -11.09
N LEU A 243 1.22 20.22 -11.65
CA LEU A 243 0.07 19.79 -10.87
C LEU A 243 0.37 18.54 -10.03
N ARG A 244 1.05 17.52 -10.58
CA ARG A 244 1.42 16.33 -9.79
C ARG A 244 2.34 16.69 -8.62
N ALA A 245 3.30 17.58 -8.83
CA ALA A 245 4.20 18.03 -7.77
C ALA A 245 3.45 18.80 -6.66
N LYS A 246 2.45 19.62 -7.02
CA LYS A 246 1.57 20.34 -6.07
C LYS A 246 0.86 19.39 -5.10
N TYR A 247 0.50 18.20 -5.56
CA TYR A 247 -0.17 17.17 -4.77
C TYR A 247 0.76 16.06 -4.25
N ASN A 248 2.08 16.26 -4.31
CA ASN A 248 3.09 15.28 -3.89
C ASN A 248 2.95 13.90 -4.58
N LEU A 249 2.54 13.89 -5.84
CA LEU A 249 2.33 12.66 -6.64
C LEU A 249 3.50 12.39 -7.59
N CYS A 250 3.79 11.10 -7.79
CA CYS A 250 4.82 10.63 -8.70
C CYS A 250 4.18 9.95 -9.91
N VAL A 251 4.79 10.14 -11.09
CA VAL A 251 4.35 9.51 -12.34
C VAL A 251 5.12 8.22 -12.59
N ASN A 252 4.42 7.21 -13.10
CA ASN A 252 5.01 5.96 -13.58
C ASN A 252 5.39 6.07 -15.07
N LYS A 253 6.09 5.06 -15.62
CA LYS A 253 6.64 5.10 -16.99
C LYS A 253 5.60 5.31 -18.09
N ASP A 254 4.36 4.94 -17.82
CA ASP A 254 3.20 5.01 -18.71
C ASP A 254 2.33 6.27 -18.50
N GLY A 255 2.75 7.19 -17.64
CA GLY A 255 1.97 8.40 -17.31
C GLY A 255 0.93 8.22 -16.22
N THR A 256 0.76 7.00 -15.70
CA THR A 256 -0.19 6.67 -14.62
C THR A 256 0.40 6.99 -13.24
N ILE A 257 -0.48 7.12 -12.24
CA ILE A 257 -0.10 7.17 -10.82
C ILE A 257 -0.53 5.84 -10.22
N ARG A 258 0.35 5.17 -9.48
CA ARG A 258 0.10 3.83 -8.95
C ARG A 258 0.39 3.77 -7.46
N TYR A 259 -0.44 3.02 -6.73
CA TYR A 259 -0.26 2.71 -5.33
C TYR A 259 -0.01 1.21 -5.21
N ASP A 260 1.16 0.81 -4.72
CA ASP A 260 1.52 -0.60 -4.53
C ASP A 260 1.01 -1.04 -3.16
N MET A 261 0.14 -2.05 -3.11
CA MET A 261 -0.33 -2.66 -1.85
C MET A 261 -0.20 -4.19 -1.89
N THR A 262 -0.21 -4.82 -0.72
CA THR A 262 -0.25 -6.29 -0.60
C THR A 262 -1.70 -6.71 -0.53
N GLU A 263 -2.13 -7.58 -1.43
CA GLU A 263 -3.51 -8.07 -1.46
C GLU A 263 -3.69 -9.19 -0.45
N ILE A 264 -4.67 -9.02 0.44
CA ILE A 264 -5.08 -10.04 1.42
C ILE A 264 -6.52 -10.39 1.11
N PRO A 265 -6.82 -11.65 0.74
CA PRO A 265 -8.17 -12.04 0.41
C PRO A 265 -9.04 -12.06 1.67
N ILE A 266 -10.19 -11.42 1.59
CA ILE A 266 -11.25 -11.49 2.59
C ILE A 266 -12.56 -11.79 1.89
N SER A 267 -13.42 -12.56 2.55
CA SER A 267 -14.77 -12.86 2.05
C SER A 267 -15.86 -12.17 2.85
N HIS A 268 -15.57 -11.83 4.10
CA HIS A 268 -16.51 -11.25 5.03
C HIS A 268 -15.85 -10.12 5.81
N PHE A 269 -16.66 -9.16 6.25
CA PHE A 269 -16.23 -8.03 7.07
C PHE A 269 -17.36 -7.58 7.98
N LYS A 270 -17.02 -6.87 9.05
CA LYS A 270 -18.00 -6.12 9.85
C LYS A 270 -17.93 -4.63 9.52
N PRO A 271 -19.06 -3.91 9.45
CA PRO A 271 -19.08 -2.46 9.25
C PRO A 271 -18.12 -1.71 10.21
N LYS A 272 -18.07 -2.14 11.47
CA LYS A 272 -17.19 -1.57 12.50
C LYS A 272 -15.69 -1.73 12.21
N GLU A 273 -15.28 -2.82 11.56
CA GLU A 273 -13.87 -3.09 11.24
C GLU A 273 -13.35 -2.20 10.12
N VAL A 274 -14.25 -1.75 9.24
CA VAL A 274 -13.94 -0.89 8.09
C VAL A 274 -14.34 0.56 8.30
N GLU A 275 -14.89 0.88 9.48
CA GLU A 275 -15.31 2.22 9.89
C GLU A 275 -16.33 2.86 8.93
N VAL A 276 -17.27 2.06 8.40
CA VAL A 276 -18.32 2.53 7.49
C VAL A 276 -19.70 2.44 8.15
N SER A 277 -20.50 3.51 8.02
CA SER A 277 -21.86 3.55 8.55
C SER A 277 -22.80 2.59 7.82
N ILE A 278 -23.82 2.12 8.54
CA ILE A 278 -24.83 1.21 7.99
C ILE A 278 -25.60 1.86 6.84
N GLU A 279 -25.96 3.13 6.96
CA GLU A 279 -26.66 3.88 5.92
C GLU A 279 -25.87 3.88 4.63
N LYS A 280 -24.55 4.07 4.73
CA LYS A 280 -23.68 4.10 3.57
C LYS A 280 -23.51 2.73 2.94
N LEU A 281 -23.40 1.67 3.73
CA LEU A 281 -23.40 0.30 3.22
C LEU A 281 -24.71 -0.04 2.51
N LYS A 282 -25.85 0.42 3.04
CA LYS A 282 -27.16 0.29 2.37
C LYS A 282 -27.18 1.02 1.02
N GLU A 283 -26.62 2.23 0.93
CA GLU A 283 -26.46 2.94 -0.36
C GLU A 283 -25.59 2.17 -1.37
N LEU A 284 -24.55 1.49 -0.89
CA LEU A 284 -23.66 0.63 -1.70
C LEU A 284 -24.31 -0.70 -2.11
N GLY A 285 -25.54 -0.97 -1.64
CA GLY A 285 -26.29 -2.18 -1.96
C GLY A 285 -26.01 -3.37 -1.04
N TYR A 286 -25.46 -3.13 0.16
CA TYR A 286 -25.40 -4.11 1.24
C TYR A 286 -26.68 -4.01 2.10
N THR A 287 -27.61 -4.93 1.89
CA THR A 287 -28.93 -4.89 2.55
C THR A 287 -29.10 -5.97 3.63
N HIS A 288 -28.41 -7.10 3.49
CA HIS A 288 -28.51 -8.24 4.38
C HIS A 288 -27.13 -8.74 4.79
N ASP A 289 -27.04 -9.37 5.96
CA ASP A 289 -25.85 -10.07 6.43
C ASP A 289 -25.67 -11.45 5.79
N CYS A 290 -24.55 -12.13 6.10
CA CYS A 290 -24.25 -13.46 5.58
C CYS A 290 -25.26 -14.55 5.99
N TYR A 291 -26.14 -14.27 6.96
CA TYR A 291 -27.23 -15.15 7.38
C TYR A 291 -28.59 -14.73 6.82
N SER A 292 -28.60 -13.79 5.86
CA SER A 292 -29.80 -13.21 5.25
C SER A 292 -30.69 -12.38 6.19
N ASN A 293 -30.17 -11.90 7.34
CA ASN A 293 -30.91 -10.95 8.17
C ASN A 293 -30.69 -9.52 7.67
N GLU A 294 -31.66 -8.63 7.88
CA GLU A 294 -31.52 -7.22 7.50
C GLU A 294 -30.34 -6.56 8.25
N LEU A 295 -29.56 -5.75 7.51
CA LEU A 295 -28.46 -4.98 8.08
C LEU A 295 -29.01 -3.87 8.99
N THR A 296 -28.78 -4.02 10.29
CA THR A 296 -29.27 -3.13 11.36
C THR A 296 -28.22 -2.81 12.41
N SER A 297 -27.10 -3.53 12.45
CA SER A 297 -26.02 -3.36 13.44
C SER A 297 -24.63 -3.38 12.78
N GLU A 298 -23.69 -2.64 13.37
CA GLU A 298 -22.29 -2.57 12.92
C GLU A 298 -21.46 -3.82 13.25
N ASP A 299 -21.97 -4.69 14.13
CA ASP A 299 -21.33 -5.96 14.51
C ASP A 299 -21.75 -7.14 13.62
N GLN A 300 -22.69 -6.93 12.68
CA GLN A 300 -23.12 -7.94 11.72
C GLN A 300 -22.00 -8.25 10.71
N ILE A 301 -21.93 -9.51 10.30
CA ILE A 301 -20.94 -9.98 9.34
C ILE A 301 -21.57 -9.95 7.95
N LEU A 302 -21.03 -9.10 7.08
CA LEU A 302 -21.45 -8.94 5.69
C LEU A 302 -20.54 -9.75 4.76
N GLU A 303 -21.11 -10.30 3.68
CA GLU A 303 -20.34 -10.89 2.58
C GLU A 303 -19.85 -9.76 1.66
N LEU A 304 -18.53 -9.70 1.39
CA LEU A 304 -17.93 -8.71 0.51
C LEU A 304 -18.34 -8.96 -0.95
N LYS A 305 -18.82 -7.92 -1.65
CA LYS A 305 -19.14 -8.03 -3.08
C LYS A 305 -17.87 -8.26 -3.90
N PRO A 306 -17.94 -8.99 -5.04
CA PRO A 306 -16.75 -9.43 -5.78
C PRO A 306 -15.76 -8.35 -6.26
N HIS A 307 -16.22 -7.10 -6.45
CA HIS A 307 -15.38 -6.00 -6.94
C HIS A 307 -15.17 -4.89 -5.90
N ASP A 308 -15.68 -5.07 -4.69
CA ASP A 308 -15.49 -4.12 -3.61
C ASP A 308 -14.17 -4.43 -2.91
N ILE A 309 -13.42 -3.37 -2.60
CA ILE A 309 -12.09 -3.47 -2.00
C ILE A 309 -11.99 -2.52 -0.82
N PHE A 310 -11.23 -2.93 0.20
CA PHE A 310 -10.82 -2.04 1.29
C PHE A 310 -9.39 -1.58 1.06
N LEU A 311 -9.17 -0.29 1.25
CA LEU A 311 -7.86 0.32 1.10
C LEU A 311 -7.20 0.49 2.48
N PRO A 312 -5.89 0.24 2.60
CA PRO A 312 -5.17 0.39 3.86
C PRO A 312 -4.99 1.87 4.22
N CYS A 313 -5.64 2.29 5.30
CA CYS A 313 -5.63 3.67 5.80
C CYS A 313 -4.91 3.82 7.16
N ASN A 314 -4.03 2.88 7.52
CA ASN A 314 -3.35 2.88 8.81
C ASN A 314 -2.20 3.92 8.85
N SER A 315 -2.15 4.75 9.89
CA SER A 315 -1.08 5.72 10.14
C SER A 315 0.19 5.12 10.75
N LEU A 316 0.14 3.90 11.27
CA LEU A 316 1.25 3.24 11.96
C LEU A 316 2.26 2.56 11.01
N SER A 317 1.92 2.40 9.72
CA SER A 317 2.77 1.70 8.74
C SER A 317 4.02 2.49 8.34
N GLY A 318 4.04 3.82 8.57
CA GLY A 318 5.13 4.72 8.22
C GLY A 318 5.27 5.03 6.72
N ASP A 319 4.53 4.33 5.86
CA ASP A 319 4.39 4.61 4.43
C ASP A 319 3.19 5.57 4.18
N GLU A 320 3.03 6.11 2.96
CA GLU A 320 1.91 7.00 2.65
C GLU A 320 0.55 6.28 2.72
N LYS A 321 -0.40 6.84 3.47
CA LYS A 321 -1.74 6.26 3.61
C LYS A 321 -2.48 6.28 2.27
N ALA A 322 -3.25 5.22 2.00
CA ALA A 322 -3.98 5.11 0.74
C ALA A 322 -4.99 6.25 0.57
N ASP A 323 -5.78 6.54 1.61
CA ASP A 323 -6.74 7.64 1.60
C ASP A 323 -6.10 8.96 1.16
N GLU A 324 -5.04 9.41 1.83
CA GLU A 324 -4.35 10.66 1.51
C GLU A 324 -3.84 10.69 0.06
N VAL A 325 -3.26 9.59 -0.42
CA VAL A 325 -2.77 9.51 -1.80
C VAL A 325 -3.92 9.59 -2.80
N PHE A 326 -5.02 8.88 -2.58
CA PHE A 326 -6.18 8.91 -3.48
C PHE A 326 -6.89 10.28 -3.43
N ILE A 327 -6.97 10.95 -2.28
CA ILE A 327 -7.45 12.35 -2.19
C ILE A 327 -6.62 13.24 -3.12
N ASN A 328 -5.29 13.13 -3.02
CA ASN A 328 -4.37 13.91 -3.82
C ASN A 328 -4.51 13.60 -5.32
N ILE A 329 -4.71 12.34 -5.69
CA ILE A 329 -4.98 11.95 -7.09
C ILE A 329 -6.26 12.60 -7.60
N CYS A 330 -7.34 12.58 -6.82
CA CYS A 330 -8.62 13.17 -7.24
C CYS A 330 -8.53 14.68 -7.38
N ASN A 331 -7.89 15.37 -6.43
CA ASN A 331 -7.65 16.80 -6.54
C ASN A 331 -6.76 17.14 -7.74
N PHE A 332 -5.73 16.33 -8.01
CA PHE A 332 -4.91 16.45 -9.20
C PHE A 332 -5.74 16.31 -10.48
N MET A 333 -6.63 15.31 -10.54
CA MET A 333 -7.48 15.08 -11.71
C MET A 333 -8.48 16.21 -11.92
N ASP A 334 -9.09 16.73 -10.86
CA ASP A 334 -10.03 17.85 -10.94
C ASP A 334 -9.35 19.14 -11.41
N ASP A 335 -8.20 19.50 -10.82
CA ASP A 335 -7.41 20.65 -11.25
C ASP A 335 -6.90 20.48 -12.69
N LEU A 336 -6.58 19.25 -13.11
CA LEU A 336 -6.16 18.95 -14.48
C LEU A 336 -7.32 19.11 -15.47
N LEU A 337 -8.51 18.60 -15.14
CA LEU A 337 -9.70 18.75 -15.96
C LEU A 337 -10.08 20.22 -16.14
N GLU A 338 -10.15 20.97 -15.03
CA GLU A 338 -10.56 22.37 -15.04
C GLU A 338 -9.52 23.28 -15.71
N ASN A 339 -8.27 23.21 -15.27
CA ASN A 339 -7.26 24.20 -15.66
C ASN A 339 -6.59 23.85 -16.98
N PHE A 340 -6.31 22.57 -17.25
CA PHE A 340 -5.60 22.16 -18.46
C PHE A 340 -6.51 21.78 -19.62
N TYR A 341 -7.64 21.10 -19.33
CA TYR A 341 -8.58 20.62 -20.33
C TYR A 341 -9.83 21.49 -20.49
N HIS A 342 -10.08 22.44 -19.58
CA HIS A 342 -11.29 23.29 -19.56
C HIS A 342 -12.59 22.47 -19.50
N LEU A 343 -12.54 21.37 -18.75
CA LEU A 343 -13.67 20.49 -18.47
C LEU A 343 -14.11 20.65 -17.00
N PRO A 344 -15.37 20.36 -16.67
CA PRO A 344 -15.84 20.41 -15.29
C PRO A 344 -15.07 19.41 -14.42
N ARG A 345 -14.89 19.75 -13.14
CA ARG A 345 -14.36 18.85 -12.10
C ARG A 345 -15.25 17.61 -11.99
N PHE A 346 -14.63 16.45 -11.79
CA PHE A 346 -15.33 15.17 -11.74
C PHE A 346 -15.56 14.71 -10.30
N PHE A 347 -14.51 14.71 -9.47
CA PHE A 347 -14.55 14.09 -8.15
C PHE A 347 -15.11 15.00 -7.06
N ASN A 348 -14.71 16.28 -7.03
CA ASN A 348 -15.12 17.30 -6.06
C ASN A 348 -15.02 16.83 -4.60
N ILE A 349 -13.93 16.13 -4.28
CA ILE A 349 -13.77 15.48 -2.98
C ILE A 349 -13.48 16.51 -1.90
N LYS A 350 -14.28 16.47 -0.83
CA LYS A 350 -13.95 17.08 0.47
C LYS A 350 -13.35 16.01 1.37
N LYS A 351 -12.48 16.41 2.31
CA LYS A 351 -11.66 15.51 3.17
C LYS A 351 -12.46 14.38 3.86
N THR A 352 -13.77 14.58 4.08
CA THR A 352 -14.69 13.64 4.72
C THR A 352 -15.31 12.60 3.77
N ASN A 353 -15.27 12.81 2.45
CA ASN A 353 -16.04 12.02 1.47
C ASN A 353 -15.29 10.80 0.93
N LEU A 354 -14.03 10.58 1.30
CA LEU A 354 -13.17 9.62 0.62
C LEU A 354 -13.37 8.16 1.05
N PHE A 355 -14.21 7.91 2.06
CA PHE A 355 -14.47 6.54 2.51
C PHE A 355 -15.13 5.68 1.42
N HIS A 356 -15.62 6.28 0.31
CA HIS A 356 -16.34 5.57 -0.73
C HIS A 356 -15.99 6.10 -2.13
N PHE A 357 -15.23 5.31 -2.89
CA PHE A 357 -14.99 5.56 -4.31
C PHE A 357 -15.85 4.64 -5.17
N HIS A 358 -16.62 5.23 -6.08
CA HIS A 358 -17.20 4.49 -7.19
C HIS A 358 -16.37 4.74 -8.44
N LEU A 359 -15.83 3.67 -9.02
CA LEU A 359 -15.48 3.66 -10.43
C LEU A 359 -16.80 3.51 -11.19
N GLN A 360 -17.31 4.61 -11.77
CA GLN A 360 -18.47 4.57 -12.67
C GLN A 360 -18.07 4.06 -14.05
#